data_AF-A0A151QCN9-F1
#
_entry.id   AF-A0A151QCN9-F1
#
_cell.length_a   1.000
_cell.length_b   1.000
_cell.length_c   1.000
_cell.angle_alpha   90.00
_cell.angle_beta   90.00
_cell.angle_gamma   90.00
#
_symmetry.space_group_name_H-M   'P 1'
#
loop_
_entity.id
_entity.type
_entity.pdbx_description
1 polymer ?
#
loop_
_entity_poly.entity_id
_entity_poly.type
_entity_poly.pdbx_seq_one_letter_code
_entity_poly.pdbx_strand_id
1 'polypeptide(L)'
;MSVVLSEHLPLLASASDGIQKLRGLILELAVRGKLVPQDPADEPASKLLEQIAQEKARLETEGTCKKSKVKPTVSENERPFHLPDNWRWVRLGHFCLLEMGQSPSSEHYNQLGDGIPFFQGKADFGAKYPTARYWCTEPTKYADNGDVLLSVRAPVGPTNVAQYRCCIGRGLAALRPLGGVPTEYLLLVVQARRTALEMLATGTTFVAVSKSDIEPFLVPVPPLAEQHRIVAKVAELMALCDRLEAEQADAASAHARLVETLLGTLIQNTNASDFATNWQRLAEHFNTLFATEASIEVLKQTILQLAVMGKLVPQDPNDEPASELLKQIKQERARLEAEGVFKQSKPLPPVGEKEQPFVLPDGWEWVKVGSIAVIRGGKRLPAGHNYSPVPTEHIYIQVTNMKNGTILRDDLKYIDEVTYAEIARYTISTDDLYVTIAGTIGQVGCVPQSFDGMNLTENAAKLSFSHLDRLGLRMILSSPYVKIQFLDKANQQAQPKLALRNIADTVIALPPKDEQQRIVAKVDELMALCDHLKADLVTAQQMQAALADTLIESALEAAW
;
A
#
# COMPACT_ATOMS: atom_id res chain seq x y z
N MET A 1 5.65 28.29 20.45
CA MET A 1 4.97 27.14 19.83
C MET A 1 3.69 26.96 20.62
N SER A 2 2.55 26.67 19.99
CA SER A 2 1.38 26.27 20.77
C SER A 2 1.80 25.12 21.69
N VAL A 3 1.55 25.24 23.00
CA VAL A 3 1.93 24.23 24.02
C VAL A 3 1.45 22.84 23.57
N VAL A 4 0.29 22.80 22.92
CA VAL A 4 -0.36 21.61 22.36
C VAL A 4 0.47 20.91 21.28
N LEU A 5 1.17 21.65 20.41
CA LEU A 5 2.03 21.06 19.38
C LEU A 5 3.29 20.44 20.00
N SER A 6 3.91 21.10 20.99
CA SER A 6 5.14 20.61 21.62
C SER A 6 4.91 19.40 22.52
N GLU A 7 3.81 19.37 23.27
CA GLU A 7 3.54 18.30 24.24
C GLU A 7 3.08 16.99 23.59
N HIS A 8 2.40 17.07 22.44
CA HIS A 8 1.82 15.90 21.78
C HIS A 8 2.55 15.49 20.49
N LEU A 9 3.65 16.16 20.14
CA LEU A 9 4.41 15.87 18.92
C LEU A 9 4.82 14.40 18.79
N PRO A 10 5.38 13.72 19.82
CA PRO A 10 5.81 12.32 19.67
C PRO A 10 4.64 11.38 19.40
N LEU A 11 3.49 11.62 20.03
CA LEU A 11 2.29 10.81 19.89
C LEU A 11 1.64 11.02 18.51
N LEU A 12 1.55 12.27 18.05
CA LEU A 12 1.06 12.61 16.72
C LEU A 12 1.99 12.05 15.64
N ALA A 13 3.31 12.16 15.80
CA ALA A 13 4.25 11.68 14.80
C ALA A 13 4.25 10.15 14.69
N SER A 14 4.05 9.42 15.79
CA SER A 14 4.10 7.95 15.82
C SER A 14 2.80 7.25 15.41
N ALA A 15 1.69 7.98 15.29
CA ALA A 15 0.41 7.43 14.84
C ALA A 15 0.42 7.12 13.33
N SER A 16 -0.45 6.20 12.88
CA SER A 16 -0.67 5.97 11.44
C SER A 16 -1.12 7.27 10.76
N ASP A 17 -0.46 7.62 9.65
CA ASP A 17 -0.61 8.90 8.93
C ASP A 17 -0.39 10.15 9.80
N GLY A 18 0.23 9.99 10.96
CA GLY A 18 0.31 10.99 12.00
C GLY A 18 1.09 12.25 11.60
N ILE A 19 2.20 12.09 10.86
CA ILE A 19 2.96 13.21 10.29
C ILE A 19 2.11 13.99 9.27
N GLN A 20 1.34 13.30 8.43
CA GLN A 20 0.46 13.96 7.46
C GLN A 20 -0.65 14.75 8.15
N LYS A 21 -1.23 14.19 9.21
CA LYS A 21 -2.20 14.88 10.07
C LYS A 21 -1.57 16.11 10.76
N LEU A 22 -0.34 15.99 11.26
CA LEU A 22 0.42 17.08 11.86
C LEU A 22 0.64 18.24 10.87
N ARG A 23 0.98 17.95 9.60
CA ARG A 23 1.08 18.98 8.55
C ARG A 23 -0.24 19.73 8.37
N GLY A 24 -1.36 19.01 8.36
CA GLY A 24 -2.69 19.60 8.31
C GLY A 24 -2.97 20.52 9.50
N LEU A 25 -2.67 20.05 10.72
CA LEU A 25 -2.83 20.84 11.95
C LEU A 25 -1.97 22.11 11.93
N ILE A 26 -0.71 22.04 11.48
CA ILE A 26 0.16 23.21 11.36
C ILE A 26 -0.47 24.28 10.45
N LEU A 27 -1.01 23.87 9.30
CA LEU A 27 -1.68 24.78 8.37
C LEU A 27 -2.95 25.39 8.96
N GLU A 28 -3.77 24.59 9.65
CA GLU A 28 -4.99 25.08 10.31
C GLU A 28 -4.66 26.09 11.43
N LEU A 29 -3.68 25.79 12.28
CA LEU A 29 -3.23 26.71 13.32
C LEU A 29 -2.64 28.01 12.72
N ALA A 30 -1.95 27.91 11.59
CA ALA A 30 -1.39 29.04 10.86
C ALA A 30 -2.47 30.02 10.40
N VAL A 31 -3.61 29.53 9.92
CA VAL A 31 -4.71 30.37 9.39
C VAL A 31 -5.76 30.76 10.43
N ARG A 32 -5.67 30.21 11.65
CA ARG A 32 -6.51 30.56 12.81
C ARG A 32 -5.85 31.56 13.76
N GLY A 33 -4.61 31.97 13.49
CA GLY A 33 -3.85 32.85 14.38
C GLY A 33 -3.37 32.19 15.67
N LYS A 34 -3.25 30.85 15.66
CA LYS A 34 -2.86 30.03 16.82
C LYS A 34 -1.44 29.47 16.72
N LEU A 35 -0.72 29.74 15.63
CA LEU A 35 0.62 29.18 15.41
C LEU A 35 1.75 30.02 16.02
N VAL A 36 1.63 31.34 15.94
CA VAL A 36 2.61 32.32 16.43
C VAL A 36 1.94 33.29 17.40
N PRO A 37 2.68 33.88 18.37
CA PRO A 37 2.12 34.85 19.31
C PRO A 37 1.63 36.13 18.60
N GLN A 38 0.45 36.60 19.00
CA GLN A 38 -0.08 37.90 18.60
C GLN A 38 0.80 39.03 19.17
N ASP A 39 1.08 40.05 18.37
CA ASP A 39 1.81 41.25 18.79
C ASP A 39 0.89 42.48 18.70
N PRO A 40 0.50 43.11 19.82
CA PRO A 40 -0.33 44.31 19.81
C PRO A 40 0.32 45.52 19.11
N ALA A 41 1.64 45.52 18.92
CA ALA A 41 2.37 46.58 18.21
C ALA A 41 2.34 46.39 16.68
N ASP A 42 1.90 45.23 16.18
CA ASP A 42 1.77 45.02 14.75
C ASP A 42 0.70 45.93 14.15
N GLU A 43 1.00 46.50 12.97
CA GLU A 43 0.02 47.27 12.22
C GLU A 43 -1.17 46.36 11.83
N PRO A 44 -2.42 46.69 12.20
CA PRO A 44 -3.54 45.77 12.04
C PRO A 44 -3.80 45.45 10.57
N ALA A 45 -4.35 44.26 10.30
CA ALA A 45 -4.63 43.79 8.95
C ALA A 45 -5.48 44.77 8.12
N SER A 46 -6.32 45.60 8.75
CA SER A 46 -7.07 46.65 8.07
C SER A 46 -6.20 47.63 7.29
N LYS A 47 -4.98 47.95 7.77
CA LYS A 47 -4.07 48.87 7.07
C LYS A 47 -3.43 48.24 5.84
N LEU A 48 -3.01 46.98 5.95
CA LEU A 48 -2.60 46.21 4.78
C LEU A 48 -3.71 46.14 3.73
N LEU A 49 -4.96 45.94 4.15
CA LEU A 49 -6.10 45.89 3.23
C LEU A 49 -6.42 47.25 2.58
N GLU A 50 -6.22 48.36 3.28
CA GLU A 50 -6.28 49.70 2.68
C GLU A 50 -5.22 49.84 1.56
N GLN A 51 -3.98 49.39 1.81
CA GLN A 51 -2.89 49.42 0.82
C GLN A 51 -3.19 48.54 -0.40
N ILE A 52 -3.65 47.30 -0.17
CA ILE A 52 -4.05 46.38 -1.24
C ILE A 52 -5.19 46.97 -2.08
N ALA A 53 -6.17 47.60 -1.44
CA ALA A 53 -7.28 48.23 -2.16
C ALA A 53 -6.82 49.40 -3.02
N GLN A 54 -5.88 50.22 -2.53
CA GLN A 54 -5.29 51.33 -3.28
C GLN A 54 -4.47 50.83 -4.48
N GLU A 55 -3.61 49.83 -4.26
CA GLU A 55 -2.81 49.21 -5.31
C GLU A 55 -3.71 48.60 -6.40
N LYS A 56 -4.75 47.88 -5.99
CA LYS A 56 -5.71 47.29 -6.92
C LYS A 56 -6.47 48.36 -7.71
N ALA A 57 -6.92 49.43 -7.06
CA ALA A 57 -7.59 50.54 -7.74
C ALA A 57 -6.68 51.19 -8.80
N ARG A 58 -5.38 51.36 -8.50
CA ARG A 58 -4.38 51.82 -9.47
C ARG A 58 -4.29 50.86 -10.66
N LEU A 59 -4.15 49.55 -10.42
CA LEU A 59 -4.05 48.54 -11.48
C LEU A 59 -5.33 48.43 -12.33
N GLU A 60 -6.51 48.70 -11.76
CA GLU A 60 -7.77 48.81 -12.49
C GLU A 60 -7.77 50.04 -13.42
N THR A 61 -7.30 51.20 -12.94
CA THR A 61 -7.19 52.42 -13.77
C THR A 61 -6.17 52.29 -14.90
N GLU A 62 -5.10 51.53 -14.68
CA GLU A 62 -4.08 51.21 -15.68
C GLU A 62 -4.53 50.12 -16.68
N GLY A 63 -5.71 49.53 -16.48
CA GLY A 63 -6.26 48.47 -17.34
C GLY A 63 -5.56 47.11 -17.19
N THR A 64 -4.71 46.94 -16.17
CA THR A 64 -3.94 45.71 -15.91
C THR A 64 -4.82 44.63 -15.28
N CYS A 65 -5.90 45.01 -14.58
CA CYS A 65 -6.89 44.06 -14.06
C CYS A 65 -8.32 44.59 -14.20
N LYS A 66 -9.31 43.69 -14.18
CA LYS A 66 -10.73 44.05 -14.20
C LYS A 66 -11.25 44.25 -12.78
N LYS A 67 -12.16 45.20 -12.62
CA LYS A 67 -12.86 45.44 -11.37
C LYS A 67 -13.62 44.20 -10.91
N SER A 68 -13.38 43.80 -9.66
CA SER A 68 -14.12 42.72 -9.00
C SER A 68 -15.60 43.10 -8.87
N LYS A 69 -16.49 42.15 -9.17
CA LYS A 69 -17.94 42.33 -8.96
C LYS A 69 -18.38 41.91 -7.56
N VAL A 70 -17.47 41.29 -6.80
CA VAL A 70 -17.74 40.77 -5.47
C VAL A 70 -17.72 41.92 -4.46
N LYS A 71 -18.65 41.92 -3.50
CA LYS A 71 -18.64 42.92 -2.42
C LYS A 71 -17.50 42.65 -1.44
N PRO A 72 -16.74 43.67 -0.98
CA PRO A 72 -15.62 43.48 -0.06
C PRO A 72 -16.06 43.05 1.34
N THR A 73 -17.29 43.39 1.75
CA THR A 73 -17.80 43.13 3.10
C THR A 73 -18.05 41.64 3.35
N VAL A 74 -17.68 41.18 4.55
CA VAL A 74 -17.92 39.81 5.05
C VAL A 74 -18.79 39.91 6.29
N SER A 75 -19.97 39.29 6.26
CA SER A 75 -20.88 39.27 7.41
C SER A 75 -20.44 38.25 8.47
N GLU A 76 -20.95 38.36 9.70
CA GLU A 76 -20.57 37.46 10.80
C GLU A 76 -20.97 36.01 10.53
N ASN A 77 -22.16 35.79 9.95
CA ASN A 77 -22.69 34.44 9.65
C ASN A 77 -21.89 33.70 8.56
N GLU A 78 -21.07 34.42 7.78
CA GLU A 78 -20.21 33.81 6.77
C GLU A 78 -18.86 33.36 7.34
N ARG A 79 -18.49 33.81 8.54
CA ARG A 79 -17.17 33.55 9.14
C ARG A 79 -17.08 32.09 9.57
N PRO A 80 -16.14 31.29 9.01
CA PRO A 80 -16.00 29.88 9.36
C PRO A 80 -15.61 29.64 10.84
N PHE A 81 -14.84 30.56 11.42
CA PHE A 81 -14.37 30.51 12.80
C PHE A 81 -13.92 31.89 13.28
N HIS A 82 -13.72 32.01 14.59
CA HIS A 82 -13.21 33.22 15.25
C HIS A 82 -11.74 33.49 14.90
N LEU A 83 -11.40 34.75 14.61
CA LEU A 83 -10.04 35.20 14.34
C LEU A 83 -9.57 36.16 15.45
N PRO A 84 -8.26 36.34 15.66
CA PRO A 84 -7.72 37.40 16.51
C PRO A 84 -8.22 38.80 16.11
N ASP A 85 -8.28 39.73 17.07
CA ASP A 85 -8.89 41.06 16.88
C ASP A 85 -8.18 41.92 15.81
N ASN A 86 -6.88 41.71 15.60
CA ASN A 86 -6.04 42.38 14.60
C ASN A 86 -6.11 41.72 13.20
N TRP A 87 -6.81 40.58 13.05
CA TRP A 87 -7.01 39.87 11.78
C TRP A 87 -8.35 40.25 11.13
N ARG A 88 -8.50 39.97 9.84
CA ARG A 88 -9.75 40.19 9.10
C ARG A 88 -10.06 39.01 8.19
N TRP A 89 -11.34 38.63 8.13
CA TRP A 89 -11.85 37.80 7.03
C TRP A 89 -12.00 38.66 5.78
N VAL A 90 -11.45 38.18 4.67
CA VAL A 90 -11.44 38.89 3.39
C VAL A 90 -11.82 37.91 2.29
N ARG A 91 -12.51 38.40 1.26
CA ARG A 91 -12.75 37.63 0.05
C ARG A 91 -11.49 37.60 -0.80
N LEU A 92 -11.06 36.43 -1.25
CA LEU A 92 -9.78 36.20 -1.92
C LEU A 92 -9.55 37.17 -3.10
N GLY A 93 -10.59 37.47 -3.87
CA GLY A 93 -10.50 38.45 -4.97
C GLY A 93 -10.17 39.89 -4.54
N HIS A 94 -10.29 40.25 -3.26
CA HIS A 94 -9.84 41.53 -2.70
C HIS A 94 -8.47 41.46 -2.03
N PHE A 95 -7.88 40.27 -1.90
CA PHE A 95 -6.58 40.05 -1.29
C PHE A 95 -5.47 39.82 -2.34
N CYS A 96 -5.83 39.24 -3.49
CA CYS A 96 -4.92 38.99 -4.60
C CYS A 96 -5.58 39.34 -5.95
N LEU A 97 -4.78 39.46 -7.02
CA LEU A 97 -5.33 39.41 -8.38
C LEU A 97 -5.57 37.95 -8.78
N LEU A 98 -6.68 37.70 -9.49
CA LEU A 98 -7.04 36.39 -9.99
C LEU A 98 -7.13 36.40 -11.51
N GLU A 99 -6.22 35.65 -12.15
CA GLU A 99 -6.22 35.39 -13.58
C GLU A 99 -6.60 33.93 -13.86
N MET A 100 -7.70 33.72 -14.59
CA MET A 100 -8.10 32.37 -15.00
C MET A 100 -7.35 31.98 -16.26
N GLY A 101 -6.75 30.79 -16.27
CA GLY A 101 -6.05 30.27 -17.42
C GLY A 101 -6.98 29.94 -18.59
N GLN A 102 -6.37 29.92 -19.78
CA GLN A 102 -7.05 29.60 -21.02
C GLN A 102 -6.07 28.84 -21.91
N SER A 103 -6.47 27.66 -22.36
CA SER A 103 -5.61 26.88 -23.25
C SER A 103 -5.49 27.59 -24.60
N PRO A 104 -4.26 27.84 -25.09
CA PRO A 104 -4.01 28.32 -26.44
C PRO A 104 -4.38 27.24 -27.48
N SER A 105 -4.40 27.61 -28.76
CA SER A 105 -4.59 26.69 -29.87
C SER A 105 -3.50 25.61 -29.88
N SER A 106 -3.83 24.39 -30.30
CA SER A 106 -2.88 23.26 -30.28
C SER A 106 -1.70 23.42 -31.23
N GLU A 107 -1.83 24.26 -32.24
CA GLU A 107 -0.75 24.68 -33.15
C GLU A 107 0.27 25.63 -32.48
N HIS A 108 -0.06 26.23 -31.35
CA HIS A 108 0.77 27.23 -30.68
C HIS A 108 1.52 26.68 -29.46
N TYR A 109 1.42 25.37 -29.18
CA TYR A 109 2.23 24.75 -28.14
C TYR A 109 2.88 23.44 -28.61
N ASN A 110 4.07 23.19 -28.08
CA ASN A 110 4.96 22.11 -28.52
C ASN A 110 5.71 21.50 -27.33
N GLN A 111 6.44 20.40 -27.58
CA GLN A 111 7.32 19.74 -26.60
C GLN A 111 8.81 19.96 -26.93
N LEU A 112 9.11 20.82 -27.91
CA LEU A 112 10.46 21.06 -28.41
C LEU A 112 11.22 22.14 -27.62
N GLY A 113 10.55 22.80 -26.67
CA GLY A 113 11.14 23.89 -25.90
C GLY A 113 10.96 25.28 -26.50
N ASP A 114 10.17 25.43 -27.57
CA ASP A 114 10.01 26.71 -28.26
C ASP A 114 8.88 27.56 -27.66
N GLY A 115 9.21 28.82 -27.32
CA GLY A 115 8.33 29.75 -26.60
C GLY A 115 8.50 29.70 -25.07
N ILE A 116 7.46 30.11 -24.33
CA ILE A 116 7.47 30.11 -22.86
C ILE A 116 6.87 28.83 -22.30
N PRO A 117 7.28 28.36 -21.11
CA PRO A 117 6.68 27.18 -20.47
C PRO A 117 5.16 27.30 -20.35
N PHE A 118 4.47 26.21 -20.63
CA PHE A 118 3.01 26.12 -20.62
C PHE A 118 2.53 25.03 -19.66
N PHE A 119 1.77 25.44 -18.65
CA PHE A 119 1.23 24.57 -17.62
C PHE A 119 -0.29 24.45 -17.75
N GLN A 120 -0.80 23.22 -17.82
CA GLN A 120 -2.20 22.95 -18.11
C GLN A 120 -3.02 22.57 -16.88
N GLY A 121 -2.38 21.99 -15.87
CA GLY A 121 -3.06 21.49 -14.66
C GLY A 121 -2.10 20.88 -13.64
N LYS A 122 -2.66 20.17 -12.64
CA LYS A 122 -1.89 19.53 -11.57
C LYS A 122 -0.78 18.60 -12.07
N ALA A 123 -0.94 17.97 -13.24
CA ALA A 123 0.06 17.05 -13.79
C ALA A 123 1.44 17.69 -13.99
N ASP A 124 1.51 19.02 -14.08
CA ASP A 124 2.76 19.76 -14.24
C ASP A 124 3.34 20.21 -12.88
N PHE A 125 2.66 19.98 -11.76
CA PHE A 125 3.08 20.45 -10.44
C PHE A 125 4.14 19.54 -9.81
N GLY A 126 5.30 20.10 -9.47
CA GLY A 126 6.27 19.51 -8.56
C GLY A 126 6.05 19.91 -7.10
N ALA A 127 7.03 19.63 -6.24
CA ALA A 127 6.93 19.89 -4.80
C ALA A 127 6.75 21.39 -4.44
N LYS A 128 7.46 22.28 -5.13
CA LYS A 128 7.38 23.75 -4.93
C LYS A 128 7.18 24.56 -6.20
N TYR A 129 7.65 24.05 -7.33
CA TYR A 129 7.56 24.68 -8.65
C TYR A 129 7.02 23.69 -9.68
N PRO A 130 6.31 24.15 -10.73
CA PRO A 130 5.89 23.29 -11.82
C PRO A 130 7.07 22.90 -12.72
N THR A 131 6.98 21.75 -13.38
CA THR A 131 7.95 21.25 -14.36
C THR A 131 7.32 21.26 -15.75
N ALA A 132 7.96 21.93 -16.70
CA ALA A 132 7.42 22.12 -18.04
C ALA A 132 7.47 20.84 -18.86
N ARG A 133 6.31 20.42 -19.39
CA ARG A 133 6.19 19.40 -20.43
C ARG A 133 5.88 19.99 -21.81
N TYR A 134 5.42 21.24 -21.83
CA TYR A 134 5.03 21.96 -23.03
C TYR A 134 5.52 23.41 -22.97
N TRP A 135 5.70 24.00 -24.15
CA TRP A 135 6.04 25.40 -24.35
C TRP A 135 5.07 26.00 -25.37
N CYS A 136 4.77 27.28 -25.22
CA CYS A 136 3.80 28.00 -26.03
C CYS A 136 4.44 29.23 -26.68
N THR A 137 4.30 29.33 -28.00
CA THR A 137 4.79 30.44 -28.82
C THR A 137 3.83 31.64 -28.82
N GLU A 138 2.52 31.38 -28.69
CA GLU A 138 1.47 32.41 -28.65
C GLU A 138 0.57 32.28 -27.41
N PRO A 139 1.10 32.62 -26.22
CA PRO A 139 0.38 32.49 -24.96
C PRO A 139 -0.80 33.47 -24.82
N THR A 140 -1.97 32.93 -24.44
CA THR A 140 -3.20 33.72 -24.27
C THR A 140 -3.39 34.26 -22.85
N LYS A 141 -2.88 33.52 -21.85
CA LYS A 141 -2.97 33.82 -20.42
C LYS A 141 -1.66 33.51 -19.73
N TYR A 142 -1.32 34.32 -18.74
CA TYR A 142 -0.02 34.30 -18.08
C TYR A 142 -0.17 34.17 -16.57
N ALA A 143 0.78 33.46 -15.96
CA ALA A 143 1.18 33.69 -14.59
C ALA A 143 2.56 34.34 -14.61
N ASP A 144 2.83 35.24 -13.67
CA ASP A 144 4.13 35.88 -13.48
C ASP A 144 4.90 35.18 -12.35
N ASN A 145 6.20 35.46 -12.26
CA ASN A 145 7.04 34.93 -11.18
C ASN A 145 6.45 35.32 -9.80
N GLY A 146 6.30 34.33 -8.92
CA GLY A 146 5.73 34.50 -7.59
C GLY A 146 4.20 34.38 -7.53
N ASP A 147 3.50 34.20 -8.65
CA ASP A 147 2.07 33.90 -8.62
C ASP A 147 1.84 32.49 -8.05
N VAL A 148 0.83 32.33 -7.19
CA VAL A 148 0.37 31.02 -6.74
C VAL A 148 -0.52 30.43 -7.83
N LEU A 149 -0.10 29.29 -8.37
CA LEU A 149 -0.87 28.50 -9.31
C LEU A 149 -1.87 27.64 -8.54
N LEU A 150 -3.15 27.73 -8.88
CA LEU A 150 -4.22 26.93 -8.32
C LEU A 150 -4.82 26.04 -9.41
N SER A 151 -4.89 24.73 -9.17
CA SER A 151 -5.62 23.84 -10.05
C SER A 151 -7.12 24.00 -9.82
N VAL A 152 -7.84 24.27 -10.91
CA VAL A 152 -9.28 24.58 -10.91
C VAL A 152 -10.13 23.52 -11.60
N ARG A 153 -9.51 22.41 -12.04
CA ARG A 153 -10.18 21.27 -12.70
C ARG A 153 -9.48 19.95 -12.37
N ALA A 154 -10.25 18.96 -11.93
CA ALA A 154 -9.90 17.53 -11.89
C ALA A 154 -8.42 17.18 -11.58
N PRO A 155 -7.95 17.30 -10.32
CA PRO A 155 -8.69 17.75 -9.14
C PRO A 155 -8.58 19.26 -8.90
N VAL A 156 -9.63 19.85 -8.32
CA VAL A 156 -9.61 21.23 -7.78
C VAL A 156 -8.76 21.27 -6.51
N GLY A 157 -8.06 22.38 -6.26
CA GLY A 157 -7.41 22.64 -4.96
C GLY A 157 -5.88 22.51 -4.87
N PRO A 158 -5.19 21.60 -5.59
CA PRO A 158 -3.73 21.58 -5.60
C PRO A 158 -3.14 22.92 -5.98
N THR A 159 -2.02 23.28 -5.35
CA THR A 159 -1.32 24.53 -5.59
C THR A 159 0.14 24.33 -5.92
N ASN A 160 0.74 25.34 -6.55
CA ASN A 160 2.16 25.45 -6.85
C ASN A 160 2.56 26.93 -6.95
N VAL A 161 3.84 27.24 -7.13
CA VAL A 161 4.31 28.63 -7.34
C VAL A 161 4.95 28.76 -8.71
N ALA A 162 4.59 29.79 -9.47
CA ALA A 162 5.25 30.11 -10.73
C ALA A 162 6.67 30.64 -10.43
N GLN A 163 7.70 29.95 -10.92
CA GLN A 163 9.11 30.36 -10.74
C GLN A 163 9.55 31.44 -11.74
N TYR A 164 8.78 31.62 -12.80
CA TYR A 164 9.03 32.52 -13.91
C TYR A 164 7.70 32.79 -14.63
N ARG A 165 7.69 33.77 -15.53
CA ARG A 165 6.52 34.04 -16.37
C ARG A 165 6.23 32.84 -17.27
N CYS A 166 4.99 32.35 -17.25
CA CYS A 166 4.58 31.15 -17.97
C CYS A 166 3.16 31.27 -18.52
N CYS A 167 2.84 30.45 -19.51
CA CYS A 167 1.48 30.31 -20.01
C CYS A 167 0.68 29.37 -19.10
N ILE A 168 -0.57 29.73 -18.80
CA ILE A 168 -1.48 28.91 -17.99
C ILE A 168 -2.72 28.48 -18.77
N GLY A 169 -2.96 27.17 -18.78
CA GLY A 169 -4.09 26.54 -19.46
C GLY A 169 -5.37 26.60 -18.64
N ARG A 170 -6.47 26.14 -19.23
CA ARG A 170 -7.82 26.21 -18.64
C ARG A 170 -7.97 25.47 -17.30
N GLY A 171 -7.06 24.55 -16.98
CA GLY A 171 -7.06 23.81 -15.72
C GLY A 171 -6.42 24.55 -14.55
N LEU A 172 -5.85 25.74 -14.77
CA LEU A 172 -5.16 26.54 -13.76
C LEU A 172 -5.75 27.96 -13.63
N ALA A 173 -5.54 28.54 -12.45
CA ALA A 173 -5.65 29.97 -12.20
C ALA A 173 -4.35 30.48 -11.54
N ALA A 174 -4.00 31.73 -11.78
CA ALA A 174 -2.91 32.42 -11.10
C ALA A 174 -3.45 33.41 -10.08
N LEU A 175 -2.94 33.33 -8.85
CA LEU A 175 -3.24 34.22 -7.74
C LEU A 175 -2.00 35.07 -7.44
N ARG A 176 -2.09 36.38 -7.71
CA ARG A 176 -0.97 37.31 -7.52
C ARG A 176 -1.10 38.08 -6.21
N PRO A 177 -0.16 37.95 -5.26
CA PRO A 177 -0.19 38.73 -4.04
C PRO A 177 -0.07 40.24 -4.32
N LEU A 178 -0.66 41.05 -3.45
CA LEU A 178 -0.64 42.52 -3.50
C LEU A 178 -0.17 43.07 -2.15
N GLY A 179 0.18 44.36 -2.08
CA GLY A 179 0.49 45.05 -0.82
C GLY A 179 1.71 44.49 -0.09
N GLY A 180 2.64 43.84 -0.82
CA GLY A 180 3.81 43.20 -0.23
C GLY A 180 3.52 41.87 0.50
N VAL A 181 2.31 41.32 0.38
CA VAL A 181 1.97 39.99 0.93
C VAL A 181 2.97 38.94 0.42
N PRO A 182 3.56 38.12 1.32
CA PRO A 182 4.43 37.02 0.89
C PRO A 182 3.66 36.00 0.05
N THR A 183 4.21 35.60 -1.10
CA THR A 183 3.67 34.52 -1.93
C THR A 183 3.42 33.26 -1.11
N GLU A 184 4.35 32.92 -0.21
CA GLU A 184 4.25 31.78 0.68
C GLU A 184 3.04 31.88 1.62
N TYR A 185 2.70 33.07 2.11
CA TYR A 185 1.52 33.24 2.96
C TYR A 185 0.23 32.98 2.18
N LEU A 186 0.11 33.55 0.98
CA LEU A 186 -1.03 33.29 0.08
C LEU A 186 -1.15 31.80 -0.26
N LEU A 187 -0.03 31.14 -0.55
CA LEU A 187 0.02 29.70 -0.80
C LEU A 187 -0.48 28.90 0.41
N LEU A 188 0.03 29.19 1.61
CA LEU A 188 -0.33 28.53 2.86
C LEU A 188 -1.83 28.63 3.15
N VAL A 189 -2.41 29.82 2.94
CA VAL A 189 -3.84 30.04 3.19
C VAL A 189 -4.71 29.21 2.24
N VAL A 190 -4.35 29.15 0.95
CA VAL A 190 -5.08 28.33 -0.03
C VAL A 190 -4.93 26.84 0.28
N GLN A 191 -3.75 26.40 0.72
CA GLN A 191 -3.49 25.02 1.13
C GLN A 191 -4.29 24.62 2.39
N ALA A 192 -4.27 25.45 3.44
CA ALA A 192 -5.04 25.20 4.66
C ALA A 192 -6.55 25.12 4.37
N ARG A 193 -7.04 26.00 3.49
CA ARG A 193 -8.46 26.09 3.16
C ARG A 193 -8.85 25.22 1.95
N ARG A 194 -7.98 24.30 1.51
CA ARG A 194 -8.16 23.51 0.29
C ARG A 194 -9.47 22.71 0.29
N THR A 195 -9.81 22.03 1.40
CA THR A 195 -11.05 21.26 1.50
C THR A 195 -12.28 22.14 1.33
N ALA A 196 -12.27 23.35 1.91
CA ALA A 196 -13.35 24.32 1.72
C ALA A 196 -13.48 24.79 0.27
N LEU A 197 -12.36 24.93 -0.44
CA LEU A 197 -12.35 25.29 -1.86
C LEU A 197 -12.84 24.14 -2.75
N GLU A 198 -12.42 22.91 -2.45
CA GLU A 198 -12.86 21.70 -3.16
C GLU A 198 -14.38 21.49 -3.05
N MET A 199 -14.98 21.81 -1.90
CA MET A 199 -16.44 21.74 -1.71
C MET A 199 -17.24 22.73 -2.56
N LEU A 200 -16.62 23.79 -3.09
CA LEU A 200 -17.27 24.71 -4.03
C LEU A 200 -17.34 24.16 -5.45
N ALA A 201 -16.60 23.09 -5.74
CA ALA A 201 -16.49 22.59 -7.09
C ALA A 201 -17.80 21.93 -7.55
N THR A 202 -18.25 22.26 -8.75
CA THR A 202 -19.52 21.81 -9.32
C THR A 202 -19.29 21.01 -10.60
N GLY A 203 -20.29 20.20 -11.00
CA GLY A 203 -20.28 19.43 -12.26
C GLY A 203 -20.27 17.90 -12.05
N THR A 204 -21.07 17.18 -12.84
CA THR A 204 -21.22 15.72 -12.73
C THR A 204 -20.17 14.93 -13.53
N THR A 205 -19.62 15.50 -14.60
CA THR A 205 -18.60 14.86 -15.45
C THR A 205 -17.18 15.39 -15.18
N PHE A 206 -17.03 16.69 -14.89
CA PHE A 206 -15.75 17.31 -14.52
C PHE A 206 -15.99 18.32 -13.41
N VAL A 207 -15.43 18.02 -12.24
CA VAL A 207 -15.48 18.88 -11.05
C VAL A 207 -14.52 20.06 -11.26
N ALA A 208 -15.06 21.28 -11.22
CA ALA A 208 -14.32 22.51 -11.46
C ALA A 208 -14.77 23.67 -10.58
N VAL A 209 -13.87 24.64 -10.36
CA VAL A 209 -14.19 25.94 -9.76
C VAL A 209 -13.96 27.06 -10.78
N SER A 210 -14.88 28.02 -10.79
CA SER A 210 -14.88 29.17 -11.67
C SER A 210 -14.34 30.43 -10.97
N LYS A 211 -14.11 31.49 -11.74
CA LYS A 211 -13.75 32.79 -11.18
C LYS A 211 -14.77 33.29 -10.15
N SER A 212 -16.07 33.08 -10.41
CA SER A 212 -17.15 33.46 -9.49
C SER A 212 -17.20 32.64 -8.22
N ASP A 213 -16.56 31.47 -8.17
CA ASP A 213 -16.43 30.66 -6.95
C ASP A 213 -15.19 31.08 -6.14
N ILE A 214 -14.08 31.37 -6.84
CA ILE A 214 -12.79 31.70 -6.23
C ILE A 214 -12.76 33.14 -5.69
N GLU A 215 -13.26 34.14 -6.43
CA GLU A 215 -13.25 35.55 -5.96
C GLU A 215 -13.94 35.76 -4.61
N PRO A 216 -15.11 35.18 -4.31
CA PRO A 216 -15.78 35.36 -3.03
C PRO A 216 -15.25 34.46 -1.90
N PHE A 217 -14.33 33.53 -2.20
CA PHE A 217 -13.78 32.59 -1.23
C PHE A 217 -13.17 33.32 -0.03
N LEU A 218 -13.52 32.91 1.18
CA LEU A 218 -13.06 33.58 2.39
C LEU A 218 -11.69 33.08 2.83
N VAL A 219 -10.80 34.05 3.02
CA VAL A 219 -9.43 33.87 3.54
C VAL A 219 -9.19 34.76 4.76
N PRO A 220 -8.49 34.26 5.79
CA PRO A 220 -8.08 35.06 6.93
C PRO A 220 -6.83 35.85 6.57
N VAL A 221 -6.79 37.12 6.97
CA VAL A 221 -5.68 38.04 6.70
C VAL A 221 -5.20 38.66 8.02
N PRO A 222 -3.97 38.36 8.45
CA PRO A 222 -3.32 38.96 9.61
C PRO A 222 -2.49 40.19 9.23
N PRO A 223 -1.97 40.94 10.22
CA PRO A 223 -0.90 41.91 10.02
C PRO A 223 0.24 41.39 9.13
N LEU A 224 0.82 42.27 8.30
CA LEU A 224 1.88 41.88 7.36
C LEU A 224 3.11 41.31 8.08
N ALA A 225 3.51 41.91 9.20
CA ALA A 225 4.62 41.40 10.01
C ALA A 225 4.35 39.99 10.55
N GLU A 226 3.11 39.71 10.98
CA GLU A 226 2.69 38.38 11.41
C GLU A 226 2.68 37.36 10.26
N GLN A 227 2.32 37.75 9.03
CA GLN A 227 2.41 36.85 7.86
C GLN A 227 3.83 36.29 7.68
N HIS A 228 4.85 37.13 7.79
CA HIS A 228 6.25 36.69 7.72
C HIS A 228 6.60 35.74 8.87
N ARG A 229 6.16 36.03 10.09
CA ARG A 229 6.36 35.15 11.27
C ARG A 229 5.69 33.79 11.08
N ILE A 230 4.46 33.77 10.54
CA ILE A 230 3.72 32.54 10.21
C ILE A 230 4.47 31.74 9.15
N VAL A 231 4.86 32.35 8.03
CA VAL A 231 5.59 31.68 6.95
C VAL A 231 6.87 31.04 7.46
N ALA A 232 7.66 31.78 8.23
CA ALA A 232 8.89 31.26 8.82
C ALA A 232 8.60 30.07 9.75
N LYS A 233 7.57 30.15 10.59
CA LYS A 233 7.23 29.08 11.53
C LYS A 233 6.67 27.84 10.85
N VAL A 234 5.84 27.99 9.82
CA VAL A 234 5.36 26.85 9.03
C VAL A 234 6.52 26.17 8.32
N ALA A 235 7.44 26.92 7.72
CA ALA A 235 8.61 26.35 7.05
C ALA A 235 9.48 25.52 8.03
N GLU A 236 9.73 26.05 9.23
CA GLU A 236 10.44 25.33 10.29
C GLU A 236 9.76 24.00 10.66
N LEU A 237 8.45 24.03 10.90
CA LEU A 237 7.69 22.86 11.32
C LEU A 237 7.49 21.83 10.20
N MET A 238 7.30 22.27 8.95
CA MET A 238 7.23 21.37 7.80
C MET A 238 8.57 20.66 7.58
N ALA A 239 9.69 21.36 7.74
CA ALA A 239 11.01 20.74 7.69
C ALA A 239 11.25 19.75 8.84
N LEU A 240 10.65 19.98 10.01
CA LEU A 240 10.65 19.00 11.10
C LEU A 240 9.84 17.75 10.73
N CYS A 241 8.65 17.92 10.16
CA CYS A 241 7.86 16.79 9.65
C CYS A 241 8.62 15.99 8.59
N ASP A 242 9.32 16.65 7.66
CA ASP A 242 10.14 15.98 6.63
C ASP A 242 11.24 15.11 7.27
N ARG A 243 11.91 15.62 8.32
CA ARG A 243 12.93 14.86 9.05
C ARG A 243 12.35 13.67 9.80
N LEU A 244 11.23 13.86 10.50
CA LEU A 244 10.56 12.78 11.23
C LEU A 244 10.13 11.65 10.29
N GLU A 245 9.64 12.00 9.10
CA GLU A 245 9.21 11.03 8.08
C GLU A 245 10.40 10.23 7.53
N ALA A 246 11.53 10.90 7.26
CA ALA A 246 12.76 10.23 6.87
C ALA A 246 13.32 9.32 7.98
N GLU A 247 13.34 9.78 9.23
CA GLU A 247 13.79 8.99 10.39
C GLU A 247 12.92 7.74 10.60
N GLN A 248 11.60 7.85 10.42
CA GLN A 248 10.70 6.69 10.50
C GLN A 248 10.94 5.67 9.38
N ALA A 249 11.14 6.14 8.15
CA ALA A 249 11.45 5.27 7.02
C ALA A 249 12.78 4.52 7.22
N ASP A 250 13.81 5.24 7.69
CA ASP A 250 15.12 4.66 7.99
C ASP A 250 15.03 3.65 9.14
N ALA A 251 14.30 3.97 10.21
CA ALA A 251 14.09 3.07 11.34
C ALA A 251 13.34 1.79 10.92
N ALA A 252 12.29 1.91 10.10
CA ALA A 252 11.55 0.76 9.58
C ALA A 252 12.43 -0.14 8.70
N SER A 253 13.25 0.45 7.83
CA SER A 253 14.21 -0.28 7.00
C SER A 253 15.30 -0.98 7.83
N ALA A 254 15.83 -0.30 8.85
CA ALA A 254 16.81 -0.88 9.76
C ALA A 254 16.23 -2.05 10.58
N HIS A 255 15.00 -1.89 11.09
CA HIS A 255 14.26 -2.95 11.79
C HIS A 255 14.07 -4.16 10.88
N ALA A 256 13.54 -3.97 9.67
CA ALA A 256 13.27 -5.07 8.74
C ALA A 256 14.54 -5.90 8.46
N ARG A 257 15.67 -5.24 8.17
CA ARG A 257 16.96 -5.91 7.96
C ARG A 257 17.46 -6.64 9.20
N LEU A 258 17.29 -6.06 10.39
CA LEU A 258 17.66 -6.71 11.65
C LEU A 258 16.89 -8.00 11.87
N VAL A 259 15.56 -7.96 11.71
CA VAL A 259 14.69 -9.15 11.86
C VAL A 259 15.07 -10.23 10.85
N GLU A 260 15.21 -9.87 9.58
CA GLU A 260 15.60 -10.80 8.51
C GLU A 260 16.96 -11.44 8.81
N THR A 261 17.94 -10.65 9.23
CA THR A 261 19.29 -11.14 9.54
C THR A 261 19.28 -12.10 10.73
N LEU A 262 18.59 -11.74 11.82
CA LEU A 262 18.55 -12.57 13.03
C LEU A 262 17.83 -13.90 12.78
N LEU A 263 16.69 -13.88 12.09
CA LEU A 263 15.95 -15.09 11.73
C LEU A 263 16.70 -15.93 10.68
N GLY A 264 17.36 -15.28 9.72
CA GLY A 264 18.22 -15.96 8.75
C GLY A 264 19.38 -16.69 9.44
N THR A 265 20.02 -16.05 10.42
CA THR A 265 21.10 -16.66 11.21
C THR A 265 20.57 -17.86 12.02
N LEU A 266 19.37 -17.76 12.60
CA LEU A 266 18.73 -18.87 13.31
C LEU A 266 18.53 -20.09 12.39
N ILE A 267 18.06 -19.86 11.17
CA ILE A 267 17.83 -20.91 10.17
C ILE A 267 19.16 -21.57 9.76
N GLN A 268 20.20 -20.78 9.51
CA GLN A 268 21.50 -21.26 9.00
C GLN A 268 22.34 -22.03 10.03
N ASN A 269 22.06 -21.88 11.33
CA ASN A 269 22.83 -22.58 12.36
C ASN A 269 22.69 -24.10 12.29
N THR A 270 23.80 -24.82 12.28
CA THR A 270 23.84 -26.29 12.27
C THR A 270 24.09 -26.90 13.65
N ASN A 271 24.67 -26.14 14.59
CA ASN A 271 24.96 -26.58 15.95
C ASN A 271 23.82 -26.21 16.92
N ALA A 272 23.45 -27.15 17.79
CA ALA A 272 22.40 -26.98 18.79
C ALA A 272 22.70 -25.86 19.81
N SER A 273 23.96 -25.70 20.22
CA SER A 273 24.36 -24.64 21.16
C SER A 273 24.20 -23.24 20.56
N ASP A 274 24.62 -23.06 19.30
CA ASP A 274 24.51 -21.78 18.60
C ASP A 274 23.04 -21.46 18.28
N PHE A 275 22.25 -22.48 17.93
CA PHE A 275 20.81 -22.35 17.76
C PHE A 275 20.13 -21.88 19.05
N ALA A 276 20.40 -22.52 20.19
CA ALA A 276 19.84 -22.14 21.48
C ALA A 276 20.23 -20.70 21.88
N THR A 277 21.49 -20.32 21.65
CA THR A 277 21.98 -18.96 21.94
C THR A 277 21.27 -17.90 21.08
N ASN A 278 21.13 -18.15 19.78
CA ASN A 278 20.44 -17.22 18.89
C ASN A 278 18.93 -17.16 19.16
N TRP A 279 18.31 -18.29 19.51
CA TRP A 279 16.93 -18.33 19.96
C TRP A 279 16.71 -17.51 21.24
N GLN A 280 17.59 -17.66 22.22
CA GLN A 280 17.52 -16.89 23.46
C GLN A 280 17.59 -15.38 23.18
N ARG A 281 18.51 -14.94 22.31
CA ARG A 281 18.59 -13.53 21.90
C ARG A 281 17.31 -13.03 21.25
N LEU A 282 16.68 -13.82 20.39
CA LEU A 282 15.39 -13.47 19.77
C LEU A 282 14.28 -13.35 20.82
N ALA A 283 14.23 -14.28 21.77
CA ALA A 283 13.25 -14.29 22.85
C ALA A 283 13.40 -13.08 23.79
N GLU A 284 14.63 -12.72 24.16
CA GLU A 284 14.93 -11.55 25.00
C GLU A 284 14.49 -10.23 24.37
N HIS A 285 14.49 -10.16 23.02
CA HIS A 285 14.10 -8.95 22.27
C HIS A 285 12.79 -9.11 21.49
N PHE A 286 11.95 -10.09 21.84
CA PHE A 286 10.77 -10.47 21.07
C PHE A 286 9.84 -9.28 20.77
N ASN A 287 9.49 -8.50 21.79
CA ASN A 287 8.55 -7.38 21.67
C ASN A 287 9.09 -6.25 20.78
N THR A 288 10.41 -6.11 20.67
CA THR A 288 11.04 -5.11 19.79
C THR A 288 11.12 -5.63 18.37
N LEU A 289 11.45 -6.91 18.19
CA LEU A 289 11.64 -7.52 16.88
C LEU A 289 10.32 -7.75 16.15
N PHE A 290 9.26 -8.11 16.88
CA PHE A 290 7.96 -8.49 16.31
C PHE A 290 6.87 -7.44 16.57
N ALA A 291 7.22 -6.16 16.43
CA ALA A 291 6.35 -5.01 16.65
C ALA A 291 5.61 -4.52 15.39
N THR A 292 5.83 -5.15 14.23
CA THR A 292 5.20 -4.76 12.95
C THR A 292 4.56 -5.95 12.26
N GLU A 293 3.51 -5.72 11.48
CA GLU A 293 2.88 -6.79 10.69
C GLU A 293 3.88 -7.52 9.79
N ALA A 294 4.78 -6.78 9.13
CA ALA A 294 5.81 -7.35 8.27
C ALA A 294 6.74 -8.29 9.04
N SER A 295 7.20 -7.90 10.22
CA SER A 295 8.07 -8.75 11.06
C SER A 295 7.38 -10.05 11.51
N ILE A 296 6.07 -10.01 11.77
CA ILE A 296 5.29 -11.19 12.13
C ILE A 296 5.14 -12.15 10.93
N GLU A 297 4.94 -11.62 9.73
CA GLU A 297 4.88 -12.47 8.52
C GLU A 297 6.23 -13.18 8.26
N VAL A 298 7.35 -12.50 8.51
CA VAL A 298 8.69 -13.13 8.45
C VAL A 298 8.86 -14.19 9.55
N LEU A 299 8.34 -13.96 10.76
CA LEU A 299 8.32 -14.96 11.84
C LEU A 299 7.53 -16.20 11.44
N LYS A 300 6.33 -16.04 10.86
CA LYS A 300 5.52 -17.17 10.34
C LYS A 300 6.28 -17.99 9.30
N GLN A 301 6.93 -17.33 8.34
CA GLN A 301 7.75 -18.03 7.36
C GLN A 301 8.91 -18.78 8.03
N THR A 302 9.55 -18.18 9.04
CA THR A 302 10.64 -18.81 9.79
C THR A 302 10.17 -20.03 10.57
N ILE A 303 8.99 -19.99 11.20
CA ILE A 303 8.38 -21.14 11.89
C ILE A 303 8.20 -22.30 10.92
N LEU A 304 7.65 -22.06 9.72
CA LEU A 304 7.50 -23.09 8.69
C LEU A 304 8.84 -23.63 8.21
N GLN A 305 9.86 -22.77 8.09
CA GLN A 305 11.19 -23.19 7.71
C GLN A 305 11.82 -24.10 8.79
N LEU A 306 11.72 -23.73 10.07
CA LEU A 306 12.19 -24.55 11.18
C LEU A 306 11.44 -25.89 11.29
N ALA A 307 10.13 -25.89 10.97
CA ALA A 307 9.30 -27.07 10.91
C ALA A 307 9.85 -28.09 9.90
N VAL A 308 10.14 -27.67 8.67
CA VAL A 308 10.68 -28.57 7.62
C VAL A 308 12.15 -28.90 7.78
N MET A 309 12.84 -28.27 8.73
CA MET A 309 14.22 -28.60 9.12
C MET A 309 14.29 -29.55 10.32
N GLY A 310 13.14 -29.92 10.91
CA GLY A 310 13.09 -30.75 12.12
C GLY A 310 13.61 -30.05 13.37
N LYS A 311 13.55 -28.72 13.40
CA LYS A 311 14.02 -27.90 14.53
C LYS A 311 12.90 -27.38 15.42
N LEU A 312 11.65 -27.73 15.12
CA LEU A 312 10.48 -27.14 15.80
C LEU A 312 9.96 -28.00 16.97
N VAL A 313 10.08 -29.32 16.89
CA VAL A 313 9.64 -30.27 17.91
C VAL A 313 10.76 -31.28 18.21
N PRO A 314 10.80 -31.87 19.43
CA PRO A 314 11.74 -32.95 19.72
C PRO A 314 11.48 -34.21 18.88
N GLN A 315 12.55 -34.89 18.46
CA GLN A 315 12.49 -36.21 17.82
C GLN A 315 12.17 -37.30 18.86
N ASP A 316 11.38 -38.31 18.48
CA ASP A 316 11.16 -39.52 19.27
C ASP A 316 11.88 -40.71 18.62
N PRO A 317 12.89 -41.32 19.26
CA PRO A 317 13.59 -42.49 18.71
C PRO A 317 12.72 -43.71 18.45
N ASN A 318 11.50 -43.76 18.99
CA ASN A 318 10.54 -44.85 18.78
C ASN A 318 9.62 -44.63 17.58
N ASP A 319 9.65 -43.45 16.95
CA ASP A 319 8.85 -43.20 15.75
C ASP A 319 9.30 -44.13 14.62
N GLU A 320 8.34 -44.66 13.86
CA GLU A 320 8.65 -45.40 12.64
C GLU A 320 9.31 -44.45 11.62
N PRO A 321 10.55 -44.74 11.16
CA PRO A 321 11.29 -43.83 10.30
C PRO A 321 10.60 -43.62 8.96
N ALA A 322 10.81 -42.45 8.35
CA ALA A 322 10.21 -42.09 7.06
C ALA A 322 10.55 -43.10 5.94
N SER A 323 11.65 -43.84 6.07
CA SER A 323 12.01 -44.93 5.17
C SER A 323 10.95 -46.04 5.08
N GLU A 324 10.27 -46.39 6.17
CA GLU A 324 9.18 -47.39 6.14
C GLU A 324 7.92 -46.84 5.48
N LEU A 325 7.57 -45.58 5.77
CA LEU A 325 6.48 -44.87 5.09
C LEU A 325 6.70 -44.84 3.56
N LEU A 326 7.93 -44.60 3.11
CA LEU A 326 8.29 -44.63 1.69
C LEU A 326 8.16 -46.03 1.08
N LYS A 327 8.46 -47.10 1.83
CA LYS A 327 8.22 -48.48 1.36
C LYS A 327 6.72 -48.72 1.16
N GLN A 328 5.88 -48.29 2.11
CA GLN A 328 4.41 -48.42 2.01
C GLN A 328 3.88 -47.67 0.78
N ILE A 329 4.30 -46.41 0.59
CA ILE A 329 3.92 -45.60 -0.58
C ILE A 329 4.35 -46.27 -1.90
N LYS A 330 5.57 -46.81 -1.94
CA LYS A 330 6.08 -47.52 -3.13
C LYS A 330 5.28 -48.78 -3.44
N GLN A 331 4.90 -49.55 -2.43
CA GLN A 331 4.07 -50.75 -2.59
C GLN A 331 2.67 -50.39 -3.09
N GLU A 332 2.04 -49.39 -2.48
CA GLU A 332 0.70 -48.93 -2.88
C GLU A 332 0.69 -48.40 -4.31
N ARG A 333 1.71 -47.60 -4.67
CA ARG A 333 1.88 -47.12 -6.04
C ARG A 333 2.03 -48.26 -7.04
N ALA A 334 2.84 -49.27 -6.72
CA ALA A 334 3.00 -50.44 -7.59
C ALA A 334 1.67 -51.21 -7.76
N ARG A 335 0.86 -51.30 -6.70
CA ARG A 335 -0.49 -51.89 -6.76
C ARG A 335 -1.39 -51.10 -7.71
N LEU A 336 -1.47 -49.78 -7.54
CA LEU A 336 -2.33 -48.90 -8.34
C LEU A 336 -1.87 -48.80 -9.81
N GLU A 337 -0.57 -48.92 -10.08
CA GLU A 337 -0.02 -49.04 -11.43
C GLU A 337 -0.41 -50.37 -12.08
N ALA A 338 -0.37 -51.49 -11.33
CA ALA A 338 -0.81 -52.81 -11.82
C ALA A 338 -2.33 -52.87 -12.08
N GLU A 339 -3.12 -52.16 -11.29
CA GLU A 339 -4.57 -51.99 -11.47
C GLU A 339 -4.93 -51.01 -12.62
N GLY A 340 -3.95 -50.34 -13.22
CA GLY A 340 -4.16 -49.41 -14.33
C GLY A 340 -4.73 -48.03 -13.94
N VAL A 341 -4.81 -47.73 -12.64
CA VAL A 341 -5.26 -46.43 -12.10
C VAL A 341 -4.30 -45.30 -12.49
N PHE A 342 -2.99 -45.63 -12.56
CA PHE A 342 -1.93 -44.72 -12.99
C PHE A 342 -1.10 -45.34 -14.11
N LYS A 343 -0.62 -44.49 -15.03
CA LYS A 343 0.44 -44.89 -15.96
C LYS A 343 1.77 -44.89 -15.22
N GLN A 344 2.56 -45.93 -15.47
CA GLN A 344 3.92 -46.02 -14.95
C GLN A 344 4.73 -44.79 -15.36
N SER A 345 5.20 -44.04 -14.38
CA SER A 345 6.07 -42.88 -14.61
C SER A 345 7.52 -43.33 -14.71
N LYS A 346 8.34 -42.60 -15.47
CA LYS A 346 9.79 -42.79 -15.44
C LYS A 346 10.33 -42.61 -14.00
N PRO A 347 11.28 -43.44 -13.55
CA PRO A 347 11.92 -43.26 -12.25
C PRO A 347 12.56 -41.87 -12.17
N LEU A 348 12.33 -41.18 -11.05
CA LEU A 348 13.04 -39.94 -10.75
C LEU A 348 14.47 -40.26 -10.30
N PRO A 349 15.47 -39.43 -10.65
CA PRO A 349 16.81 -39.61 -10.13
C PRO A 349 16.81 -39.37 -8.62
N PRO A 350 17.68 -40.08 -7.86
CA PRO A 350 17.82 -39.86 -6.42
C PRO A 350 18.16 -38.39 -6.13
N VAL A 351 17.86 -37.94 -4.90
CA VAL A 351 18.21 -36.59 -4.44
C VAL A 351 19.73 -36.51 -4.33
N GLY A 352 20.35 -35.62 -5.11
CA GLY A 352 21.81 -35.41 -5.06
C GLY A 352 22.24 -34.60 -3.84
N GLU A 353 23.50 -34.69 -3.44
CA GLU A 353 24.06 -33.95 -2.30
C GLU A 353 23.85 -32.43 -2.40
N LYS A 354 23.95 -31.86 -3.62
CA LYS A 354 23.73 -30.42 -3.86
C LYS A 354 22.26 -29.99 -3.71
N GLU A 355 21.33 -30.95 -3.70
CA GLU A 355 19.90 -30.71 -3.47
C GLU A 355 19.52 -30.81 -1.98
N GLN A 356 20.51 -31.03 -1.09
CA GLN A 356 20.32 -31.18 0.36
C GLN A 356 20.91 -29.95 1.08
N PRO A 357 20.13 -28.88 1.29
CA PRO A 357 20.62 -27.62 1.84
C PRO A 357 20.95 -27.65 3.34
N PHE A 358 20.48 -28.67 4.07
CA PHE A 358 20.72 -28.84 5.49
C PHE A 358 20.73 -30.33 5.87
N VAL A 359 21.30 -30.62 7.04
CA VAL A 359 21.32 -31.96 7.63
C VAL A 359 19.94 -32.27 8.21
N LEU A 360 19.40 -33.45 7.89
CA LEU A 360 18.13 -33.92 8.44
C LEU A 360 18.32 -34.54 9.83
N PRO A 361 17.30 -34.49 10.70
CA PRO A 361 17.26 -35.31 11.90
C PRO A 361 17.24 -36.81 11.57
N ASP A 362 17.60 -37.64 12.55
CA ASP A 362 17.49 -39.08 12.43
C ASP A 362 16.05 -39.50 12.13
N GLY A 363 15.89 -40.47 11.22
CA GLY A 363 14.58 -40.99 10.81
C GLY A 363 13.86 -40.18 9.71
N TRP A 364 14.39 -39.02 9.31
CA TRP A 364 13.87 -38.23 8.19
C TRP A 364 14.52 -38.61 6.87
N GLU A 365 13.82 -38.38 5.76
CA GLU A 365 14.30 -38.72 4.41
C GLU A 365 14.15 -37.56 3.42
N TRP A 366 15.18 -37.35 2.59
CA TRP A 366 15.09 -36.45 1.44
C TRP A 366 14.40 -37.14 0.28
N VAL A 367 13.30 -36.57 -0.20
CA VAL A 367 12.50 -37.17 -1.29
C VAL A 367 12.08 -36.15 -2.34
N LYS A 368 11.85 -36.62 -3.56
CA LYS A 368 11.19 -35.81 -4.61
C LYS A 368 9.68 -35.97 -4.52
N VAL A 369 8.92 -34.89 -4.65
CA VAL A 369 7.45 -34.92 -4.55
C VAL A 369 6.83 -35.96 -5.48
N GLY A 370 7.36 -36.11 -6.70
CA GLY A 370 6.85 -37.10 -7.66
C GLY A 370 7.11 -38.56 -7.29
N SER A 371 7.94 -38.84 -6.27
CA SER A 371 8.12 -40.19 -5.72
C SER A 371 6.99 -40.57 -4.75
N ILE A 372 6.37 -39.59 -4.11
CA ILE A 372 5.34 -39.78 -3.08
C ILE A 372 3.93 -39.35 -3.51
N ALA A 373 3.80 -38.60 -4.61
CA ALA A 373 2.54 -38.12 -5.14
C ALA A 373 2.49 -38.20 -6.66
N VAL A 374 1.28 -38.31 -7.20
CA VAL A 374 0.98 -38.21 -8.63
C VAL A 374 0.48 -36.81 -8.94
N ILE A 375 1.19 -36.10 -9.82
CA ILE A 375 0.87 -34.72 -10.20
C ILE A 375 0.05 -34.73 -11.50
N ARG A 376 -1.13 -34.12 -11.49
CA ARG A 376 -1.97 -33.94 -12.69
C ARG A 376 -2.42 -32.49 -12.81
N GLY A 377 -2.38 -31.93 -14.02
CA GLY A 377 -2.88 -30.57 -14.28
C GLY A 377 -4.39 -30.55 -14.46
N GLY A 378 -5.00 -29.39 -14.17
CA GLY A 378 -6.37 -29.11 -14.59
C GLY A 378 -6.48 -28.78 -16.09
N LYS A 379 -7.65 -28.31 -16.52
CA LYS A 379 -7.96 -28.10 -17.94
C LYS A 379 -8.73 -26.82 -18.17
N ARG A 380 -8.33 -26.09 -19.21
CA ARG A 380 -9.03 -24.91 -19.71
C ARG A 380 -10.35 -25.34 -20.32
N LEU A 381 -11.37 -24.50 -20.21
CA LEU A 381 -12.61 -24.67 -20.95
C LEU A 381 -12.33 -25.00 -22.43
N PRO A 382 -13.01 -26.01 -23.00
CA PRO A 382 -12.89 -26.33 -24.42
C PRO A 382 -13.23 -25.12 -25.30
N ALA A 383 -12.67 -25.08 -26.51
CA ALA A 383 -12.91 -23.97 -27.43
C ALA A 383 -14.42 -23.87 -27.78
N GLY A 384 -15.00 -22.68 -27.62
CA GLY A 384 -16.44 -22.46 -27.84
C GLY A 384 -17.31 -22.59 -26.59
N HIS A 385 -16.76 -23.09 -25.48
CA HIS A 385 -17.48 -23.17 -24.20
C HIS A 385 -17.24 -21.92 -23.35
N ASN A 386 -18.25 -21.53 -22.59
CA ASN A 386 -18.21 -20.40 -21.66
C ASN A 386 -18.64 -20.84 -20.27
N TYR A 387 -18.39 -20.01 -19.27
CA TYR A 387 -18.99 -20.21 -17.95
C TYR A 387 -20.51 -20.13 -18.04
N SER A 388 -21.19 -20.96 -17.26
CA SER A 388 -22.63 -20.87 -17.10
C SER A 388 -23.00 -19.51 -16.47
N PRO A 389 -24.02 -18.81 -17.00
CA PRO A 389 -24.50 -17.55 -16.43
C PRO A 389 -25.24 -17.75 -15.10
N VAL A 390 -25.59 -19.00 -14.76
CA VAL A 390 -26.29 -19.38 -13.52
C VAL A 390 -25.52 -20.51 -12.80
N PRO A 391 -25.64 -20.62 -11.46
CA PRO A 391 -25.04 -21.73 -10.73
C PRO A 391 -25.53 -23.09 -11.22
N THR A 392 -24.60 -24.05 -11.34
CA THR A 392 -24.86 -25.46 -11.68
C THR A 392 -24.24 -26.36 -10.60
N GLU A 393 -24.44 -27.68 -10.71
CA GLU A 393 -23.77 -28.65 -9.82
C GLU A 393 -22.26 -28.76 -10.09
N HIS A 394 -21.78 -28.22 -11.22
CA HIS A 394 -20.39 -28.34 -11.66
C HIS A 394 -19.62 -27.04 -11.48
N ILE A 395 -18.89 -26.96 -10.37
CA ILE A 395 -18.01 -25.82 -10.07
C ILE A 395 -16.72 -25.96 -10.88
N TYR A 396 -16.31 -24.87 -11.53
CA TYR A 396 -15.00 -24.72 -12.15
C TYR A 396 -14.11 -23.87 -11.24
N ILE A 397 -13.21 -24.54 -10.51
CA ILE A 397 -12.35 -23.92 -9.50
C ILE A 397 -11.24 -23.12 -10.21
N GLN A 398 -11.19 -21.82 -9.94
CA GLN A 398 -10.16 -20.93 -10.45
C GLN A 398 -9.07 -20.67 -9.41
N VAL A 399 -7.89 -20.24 -9.86
CA VAL A 399 -6.78 -19.84 -8.98
C VAL A 399 -7.15 -18.66 -8.07
N THR A 400 -8.10 -17.82 -8.46
CA THR A 400 -8.63 -16.71 -7.65
C THR A 400 -9.39 -17.20 -6.41
N ASN A 401 -9.92 -18.42 -6.43
CA ASN A 401 -10.57 -19.04 -5.28
C ASN A 401 -9.57 -19.73 -4.34
N MET A 402 -8.34 -19.99 -4.79
CA MET A 402 -7.31 -20.69 -4.02
C MET A 402 -6.55 -19.71 -3.14
N LYS A 403 -6.92 -19.62 -1.87
CA LYS A 403 -6.31 -18.69 -0.90
C LYS A 403 -6.25 -19.33 0.48
N ASN A 404 -5.32 -18.85 1.31
CA ASN A 404 -5.22 -19.24 2.72
C ASN A 404 -5.16 -20.77 2.95
N GLY A 405 -4.53 -21.50 2.03
CA GLY A 405 -4.42 -22.96 2.11
C GLY A 405 -5.73 -23.72 1.90
N THR A 406 -6.78 -23.08 1.38
CA THR A 406 -8.10 -23.66 1.12
C THR A 406 -8.69 -23.12 -0.19
N ILE A 407 -9.94 -23.48 -0.52
CA ILE A 407 -10.71 -22.96 -1.65
C ILE A 407 -11.88 -22.14 -1.09
N LEU A 408 -11.92 -20.85 -1.43
CA LEU A 408 -12.96 -19.90 -1.03
C LEU A 408 -14.16 -19.95 -1.97
N ARG A 409 -15.32 -19.48 -1.49
CA ARG A 409 -16.60 -19.51 -2.21
C ARG A 409 -16.94 -18.21 -2.95
N ASP A 410 -16.03 -17.23 -2.94
CA ASP A 410 -16.23 -15.94 -3.58
C ASP A 410 -16.10 -16.05 -5.10
N ASP A 411 -17.03 -15.44 -5.85
CA ASP A 411 -17.06 -15.38 -7.32
C ASP A 411 -16.83 -16.73 -8.02
N LEU A 412 -17.47 -17.80 -7.52
CA LEU A 412 -17.40 -19.12 -8.13
C LEU A 412 -17.89 -19.10 -9.58
N LYS A 413 -17.17 -19.83 -10.43
CA LYS A 413 -17.59 -20.10 -11.81
C LYS A 413 -18.17 -21.50 -11.91
N TYR A 414 -19.13 -21.62 -12.80
CA TYR A 414 -19.89 -22.85 -13.04
C TYR A 414 -19.81 -23.21 -14.51
N ILE A 415 -19.96 -24.50 -14.80
CA ILE A 415 -20.02 -25.01 -16.17
C ILE A 415 -21.28 -25.85 -16.36
N ASP A 416 -21.81 -25.91 -17.58
CA ASP A 416 -22.95 -26.76 -17.89
C ASP A 416 -22.54 -28.24 -18.02
N GLU A 417 -23.53 -29.13 -18.06
CA GLU A 417 -23.34 -30.58 -18.16
C GLU A 417 -22.54 -30.97 -19.41
N VAL A 418 -22.75 -30.26 -20.52
CA VAL A 418 -22.06 -30.52 -21.79
C VAL A 418 -20.56 -30.23 -21.65
N THR A 419 -20.22 -29.07 -21.09
CA THR A 419 -18.83 -28.69 -20.81
C THR A 419 -18.21 -29.63 -19.79
N TYR A 420 -18.93 -29.97 -18.72
CA TYR A 420 -18.49 -30.92 -17.70
C TYR A 420 -18.12 -32.26 -18.33
N ALA A 421 -18.98 -32.85 -19.16
CA ALA A 421 -18.74 -34.14 -19.81
C ALA A 421 -17.44 -34.16 -20.64
N GLU A 422 -17.08 -33.06 -21.30
CA GLU A 422 -15.82 -32.97 -22.07
C GLU A 422 -14.56 -32.93 -21.21
N ILE A 423 -14.66 -32.37 -20.00
CA ILE A 423 -13.52 -32.20 -19.07
C ILE A 423 -13.68 -32.99 -17.76
N ALA A 424 -14.57 -34.00 -17.74
CA ALA A 424 -14.95 -34.77 -16.55
C ALA A 424 -13.78 -35.47 -15.83
N ARG A 425 -12.64 -35.67 -16.52
CA ARG A 425 -11.42 -36.25 -15.93
C ARG A 425 -10.53 -35.24 -15.19
N TYR A 426 -10.77 -33.94 -15.36
CA TYR A 426 -9.95 -32.87 -14.81
C TYR A 426 -10.55 -32.33 -13.51
N THR A 427 -10.85 -33.26 -12.61
CA THR A 427 -11.46 -32.99 -11.31
C THR A 427 -10.45 -33.11 -10.20
N ILE A 428 -10.75 -32.50 -9.05
CA ILE A 428 -9.97 -32.59 -7.83
C ILE A 428 -10.86 -33.13 -6.70
N SER A 429 -10.29 -33.94 -5.82
CA SER A 429 -10.98 -34.54 -4.68
C SER A 429 -10.49 -33.97 -3.36
N THR A 430 -11.24 -34.24 -2.29
CA THR A 430 -10.89 -33.93 -0.90
C THR A 430 -9.60 -34.62 -0.44
N ASP A 431 -9.25 -35.75 -1.04
CA ASP A 431 -8.00 -36.46 -0.75
C ASP A 431 -6.77 -35.85 -1.45
N ASP A 432 -7.00 -34.94 -2.40
CA ASP A 432 -5.92 -34.25 -3.13
C ASP A 432 -5.48 -32.96 -2.41
N LEU A 433 -4.26 -32.52 -2.72
CA LEU A 433 -3.85 -31.13 -2.54
C LEU A 433 -3.83 -30.41 -3.90
N TYR A 434 -4.19 -29.12 -3.92
CA TYR A 434 -3.95 -28.28 -5.10
C TYR A 434 -2.59 -27.59 -5.00
N VAL A 435 -1.99 -27.28 -6.15
CA VAL A 435 -0.85 -26.36 -6.30
C VAL A 435 -1.16 -25.39 -7.45
N THR A 436 -1.10 -24.09 -7.21
CA THR A 436 -1.25 -23.10 -8.27
C THR A 436 0.00 -23.04 -9.15
N ILE A 437 -0.18 -23.05 -10.47
CA ILE A 437 0.94 -23.15 -11.44
C ILE A 437 1.04 -21.97 -12.40
N ALA A 438 0.06 -21.08 -12.45
CA ALA A 438 0.09 -19.82 -13.20
C ALA A 438 -0.75 -18.75 -12.50
N GLY A 439 -0.43 -17.48 -12.72
CA GLY A 439 -0.91 -16.38 -11.88
C GLY A 439 -0.08 -16.31 -10.60
N THR A 440 -0.70 -16.49 -9.43
CA THR A 440 0.04 -16.68 -8.17
C THR A 440 0.62 -18.09 -8.15
N ILE A 441 1.93 -18.26 -8.38
CA ILE A 441 2.56 -19.59 -8.44
C ILE A 441 2.88 -20.12 -7.03
N GLY A 442 2.67 -21.42 -6.81
CA GLY A 442 3.18 -22.15 -5.67
C GLY A 442 2.32 -22.08 -4.40
N GLN A 443 1.08 -21.62 -4.49
CA GLN A 443 0.12 -21.76 -3.39
C GLN A 443 -0.37 -23.20 -3.31
N VAL A 444 -0.38 -23.73 -2.10
CA VAL A 444 -0.78 -25.12 -1.82
C VAL A 444 -1.92 -25.12 -0.82
N GLY A 445 -2.92 -25.96 -1.04
CA GLY A 445 -4.05 -26.03 -0.13
C GLY A 445 -4.87 -27.31 -0.22
N CYS A 446 -5.68 -27.51 0.80
CA CYS A 446 -6.64 -28.60 0.89
C CYS A 446 -7.91 -28.27 0.10
N VAL A 447 -8.60 -29.32 -0.35
CA VAL A 447 -9.90 -29.21 -1.01
C VAL A 447 -11.01 -29.44 0.02
N PRO A 448 -11.90 -28.46 0.26
CA PRO A 448 -13.05 -28.65 1.14
C PRO A 448 -14.06 -29.63 0.57
N GLN A 449 -14.88 -30.26 1.43
CA GLN A 449 -15.90 -31.24 1.02
C GLN A 449 -16.86 -30.73 -0.06
N SER A 450 -17.20 -29.43 -0.05
CA SER A 450 -18.09 -28.84 -1.05
C SER A 450 -17.48 -28.72 -2.45
N PHE A 451 -16.19 -29.02 -2.60
CA PHE A 451 -15.46 -28.98 -3.86
C PHE A 451 -14.97 -30.37 -4.30
N ASP A 452 -15.39 -31.43 -3.62
CA ASP A 452 -15.05 -32.80 -3.97
C ASP A 452 -15.59 -33.14 -5.36
N GLY A 453 -14.72 -33.67 -6.23
CA GLY A 453 -15.06 -34.03 -7.61
C GLY A 453 -15.22 -32.84 -8.57
N MET A 454 -14.95 -31.60 -8.15
CA MET A 454 -15.15 -30.41 -9.00
C MET A 454 -14.00 -30.20 -9.99
N ASN A 455 -14.27 -29.50 -11.10
CA ASN A 455 -13.28 -29.28 -12.15
C ASN A 455 -12.20 -28.28 -11.74
N LEU A 456 -10.96 -28.61 -12.07
CA LEU A 456 -9.77 -27.82 -11.80
C LEU A 456 -9.31 -27.07 -13.06
N THR A 457 -9.05 -25.76 -12.93
CA THR A 457 -8.45 -24.94 -14.00
C THR A 457 -7.07 -25.43 -14.46
N GLU A 458 -6.71 -25.15 -15.71
CA GLU A 458 -5.37 -25.35 -16.30
C GLU A 458 -4.23 -24.60 -15.60
N ASN A 459 -4.58 -23.65 -14.73
CA ASN A 459 -3.65 -22.83 -13.96
C ASN A 459 -3.38 -23.42 -12.57
N ALA A 460 -3.89 -24.62 -12.29
CA ALA A 460 -3.58 -25.39 -11.09
C ALA A 460 -3.27 -26.85 -11.44
N ALA A 461 -2.56 -27.49 -10.51
CA ALA A 461 -2.29 -28.92 -10.50
C ALA A 461 -2.88 -29.55 -9.24
N LYS A 462 -3.23 -30.82 -9.31
CA LYS A 462 -3.56 -31.65 -8.15
C LYS A 462 -2.44 -32.64 -7.86
N LEU A 463 -2.25 -32.92 -6.58
CA LEU A 463 -1.32 -33.90 -6.04
C LEU A 463 -2.15 -34.98 -5.34
N SER A 464 -2.18 -36.17 -5.93
CA SER A 464 -2.85 -37.36 -5.36
C SER A 464 -1.80 -38.25 -4.70
N PHE A 465 -2.04 -38.68 -3.46
CA PHE A 465 -1.07 -39.45 -2.67
C PHE A 465 -1.80 -40.38 -1.69
N SER A 466 -1.07 -41.32 -1.09
CA SER A 466 -1.59 -42.28 -0.10
C SER A 466 -0.64 -42.39 1.10
N HIS A 467 -1.16 -42.88 2.22
CA HIS A 467 -0.45 -43.13 3.49
C HIS A 467 0.16 -41.92 4.22
N LEU A 468 0.30 -40.76 3.55
CA LEU A 468 0.80 -39.50 4.10
C LEU A 468 -0.27 -38.71 4.87
N ASP A 469 0.16 -37.93 5.86
CA ASP A 469 -0.70 -36.94 6.48
C ASP A 469 -0.91 -35.73 5.55
N ARG A 470 -2.17 -35.46 5.20
CA ARG A 470 -2.53 -34.39 4.25
C ARG A 470 -2.12 -33.01 4.75
N LEU A 471 -2.25 -32.74 6.05
CA LEU A 471 -1.91 -31.44 6.62
C LEU A 471 -0.39 -31.25 6.71
N GLY A 472 0.34 -32.30 7.08
CA GLY A 472 1.80 -32.35 7.08
C GLY A 472 2.37 -32.11 5.70
N LEU A 473 1.86 -32.80 4.68
CA LEU A 473 2.31 -32.59 3.30
C LEU A 473 1.99 -31.16 2.81
N ARG A 474 0.78 -30.64 3.10
CA ARG A 474 0.41 -29.24 2.77
C ARG A 474 1.38 -28.25 3.42
N MET A 475 1.68 -28.44 4.70
CA MET A 475 2.60 -27.58 5.45
C MET A 475 4.01 -27.61 4.83
N ILE A 476 4.55 -28.80 4.56
CA ILE A 476 5.86 -28.97 3.93
C ILE A 476 5.92 -28.25 2.58
N LEU A 477 4.92 -28.46 1.72
CA LEU A 477 4.85 -27.84 0.41
C LEU A 477 4.58 -26.32 0.45
N SER A 478 4.08 -25.80 1.57
CA SER A 478 3.85 -24.38 1.80
C SER A 478 5.06 -23.67 2.42
N SER A 479 6.12 -24.40 2.77
CA SER A 479 7.31 -23.84 3.39
C SER A 479 8.09 -22.89 2.46
N PRO A 480 8.84 -21.93 3.01
CA PRO A 480 9.72 -21.07 2.20
C PRO A 480 10.69 -21.87 1.33
N TYR A 481 11.24 -22.96 1.87
CA TYR A 481 12.13 -23.87 1.13
C TYR A 481 11.51 -24.40 -0.17
N VAL A 482 10.25 -24.84 -0.13
CA VAL A 482 9.56 -25.34 -1.34
C VAL A 482 9.14 -24.19 -2.26
N LYS A 483 8.68 -23.07 -1.70
CA LYS A 483 8.33 -21.88 -2.49
C LYS A 483 9.50 -21.38 -3.35
N ILE A 484 10.71 -21.33 -2.79
CA ILE A 484 11.92 -20.95 -3.53
C ILE A 484 12.15 -21.90 -4.72
N GLN A 485 12.07 -23.22 -4.49
CA GLN A 485 12.20 -24.20 -5.57
C GLN A 485 11.14 -24.05 -6.67
N PHE A 486 9.90 -23.73 -6.32
CA PHE A 486 8.84 -23.47 -7.30
C PHE A 486 9.12 -22.21 -8.12
N LEU A 487 9.59 -21.14 -7.49
CA LEU A 487 9.88 -19.87 -8.15
C LEU A 487 11.12 -19.96 -9.05
N ASP A 488 12.20 -20.58 -8.57
CA ASP A 488 13.44 -20.77 -9.35
C ASP A 488 13.21 -21.63 -10.61
N LYS A 489 12.25 -22.55 -10.53
CA LYS A 489 11.86 -23.45 -11.63
C LYS A 489 10.70 -22.90 -12.46
N ALA A 490 10.15 -21.73 -12.16
CA ALA A 490 9.14 -21.09 -13.01
C ALA A 490 9.83 -20.46 -14.23
N ASN A 491 9.23 -20.58 -15.42
CA ASN A 491 9.80 -19.97 -16.62
C ASN A 491 9.71 -18.43 -16.58
N GLN A 492 10.70 -17.72 -17.12
CA GLN A 492 10.74 -16.25 -17.16
C GLN A 492 10.04 -15.65 -18.40
N GLN A 493 9.06 -16.35 -18.98
CA GLN A 493 8.30 -15.85 -20.12
C GLN A 493 7.24 -14.81 -19.69
N ALA A 494 6.60 -14.15 -20.65
CA ALA A 494 5.59 -13.11 -20.41
C ALA A 494 4.43 -13.55 -19.48
N GLN A 495 4.15 -14.85 -19.37
CA GLN A 495 3.35 -15.44 -18.30
C GLN A 495 4.12 -16.59 -17.65
N PRO A 496 4.69 -16.40 -16.45
CA PRO A 496 5.35 -17.45 -15.71
C PRO A 496 4.42 -18.64 -15.44
N LYS A 497 4.93 -19.86 -15.64
CA LYS A 497 4.23 -21.12 -15.41
C LYS A 497 5.16 -22.15 -14.78
N LEU A 498 4.69 -22.77 -13.71
CA LEU A 498 5.33 -23.90 -13.06
C LEU A 498 4.96 -25.19 -13.76
N ALA A 499 5.93 -25.82 -14.43
CA ALA A 499 5.69 -27.09 -15.13
C ALA A 499 5.41 -28.23 -14.13
N LEU A 500 4.52 -29.16 -14.45
CA LEU A 500 4.19 -30.31 -13.57
C LEU A 500 5.42 -31.16 -13.24
N ARG A 501 6.36 -31.29 -14.19
CA ARG A 501 7.65 -31.96 -13.96
C ARG A 501 8.48 -31.27 -12.88
N ASN A 502 8.42 -29.94 -12.79
CA ASN A 502 9.17 -29.18 -11.79
C ASN A 502 8.57 -29.35 -10.39
N ILE A 503 7.23 -29.51 -10.30
CA ILE A 503 6.56 -29.93 -9.07
C ILE A 503 7.05 -31.33 -8.68
N ALA A 504 7.02 -32.29 -9.62
CA ALA A 504 7.49 -33.65 -9.37
C ALA A 504 8.97 -33.72 -8.94
N ASP A 505 9.83 -32.88 -9.52
CA ASP A 505 11.26 -32.76 -9.22
C ASP A 505 11.57 -31.88 -7.99
N THR A 506 10.56 -31.37 -7.29
CA THR A 506 10.77 -30.59 -6.06
C THR A 506 11.22 -31.52 -4.94
N VAL A 507 12.27 -31.12 -4.23
CA VAL A 507 12.86 -31.89 -3.13
C VAL A 507 12.27 -31.42 -1.80
N ILE A 508 11.86 -32.36 -0.96
CA ILE A 508 11.30 -32.08 0.37
C ILE A 508 11.96 -32.98 1.42
N ALA A 509 12.01 -32.49 2.65
CA ALA A 509 12.34 -33.26 3.82
C ALA A 509 11.07 -33.93 4.33
N LEU A 510 11.04 -35.27 4.39
CA LEU A 510 9.89 -36.05 4.84
C LEU A 510 10.17 -36.57 6.27
N PRO A 511 9.42 -36.12 7.29
CA PRO A 511 9.52 -36.64 8.65
C PRO A 511 8.84 -38.01 8.80
N PRO A 512 9.14 -38.76 9.87
CA PRO A 512 8.28 -39.81 10.40
C PRO A 512 6.81 -39.38 10.49
N LYS A 513 5.88 -40.30 10.26
CA LYS A 513 4.44 -39.99 10.19
C LYS A 513 3.90 -39.39 11.49
N ASP A 514 4.31 -39.94 12.63
CA ASP A 514 3.87 -39.47 13.95
C ASP A 514 4.49 -38.11 14.28
N GLU A 515 5.74 -37.86 13.87
CA GLU A 515 6.37 -36.55 13.98
C GLU A 515 5.69 -35.50 13.11
N GLN A 516 5.21 -35.84 11.91
CA GLN A 516 4.42 -34.92 11.06
C GLN A 516 3.23 -34.34 11.82
N GLN A 517 2.49 -35.18 12.56
CA GLN A 517 1.34 -34.73 13.34
C GLN A 517 1.75 -33.77 14.48
N ARG A 518 2.85 -34.09 15.18
CA ARG A 518 3.39 -33.22 16.23
C ARG A 518 3.86 -31.88 15.68
N ILE A 519 4.51 -31.86 14.52
CA ILE A 519 4.95 -30.64 13.85
C ILE A 519 3.74 -29.80 13.44
N VAL A 520 2.74 -30.40 12.78
CA VAL A 520 1.52 -29.68 12.34
C VAL A 520 0.81 -29.03 13.53
N ALA A 521 0.60 -29.78 14.61
CA ALA A 521 -0.02 -29.24 15.81
C ALA A 521 0.75 -28.05 16.38
N LYS A 522 2.10 -28.13 16.39
CA LYS A 522 2.94 -27.03 16.88
C LYS A 522 2.95 -25.82 15.96
N VAL A 523 2.97 -26.03 14.64
CA VAL A 523 2.86 -24.94 13.67
C VAL A 523 1.52 -24.24 13.81
N ASP A 524 0.42 -24.97 13.91
CA ASP A 524 -0.92 -24.39 14.06
C ASP A 524 -1.03 -23.56 15.36
N GLU A 525 -0.51 -24.08 16.48
CA GLU A 525 -0.41 -23.35 17.75
C GLU A 525 0.35 -22.01 17.58
N LEU A 526 1.53 -22.04 16.97
CA LEU A 526 2.37 -20.85 16.80
C LEU A 526 1.80 -19.86 15.78
N MET A 527 1.15 -20.35 14.72
CA MET A 527 0.47 -19.51 13.74
C MET A 527 -0.70 -18.76 14.37
N ALA A 528 -1.49 -19.43 15.21
CA ALA A 528 -2.58 -18.80 15.95
C ALA A 528 -2.06 -17.68 16.89
N LEU A 529 -0.93 -17.90 17.57
CA LEU A 529 -0.29 -16.87 18.39
C LEU A 529 0.20 -15.69 17.54
N CYS A 530 0.78 -15.95 16.36
CA CYS A 530 1.20 -14.89 15.44
C CYS A 530 -0.01 -14.09 14.92
N ASP A 531 -1.12 -14.75 14.61
CA ASP A 531 -2.36 -14.09 14.17
C ASP A 531 -2.97 -13.22 15.29
N HIS A 532 -2.95 -13.71 16.53
CA HIS A 532 -3.40 -12.93 17.68
C HIS A 532 -2.53 -11.69 17.90
N LEU A 533 -1.21 -11.86 17.91
CA LEU A 533 -0.26 -10.74 18.03
C LEU A 533 -0.45 -9.70 16.93
N LYS A 534 -0.70 -10.15 15.70
CA LYS A 534 -0.99 -9.25 14.57
C LYS A 534 -2.29 -8.46 14.80
N ALA A 535 -3.35 -9.12 15.27
CA ALA A 535 -4.63 -8.46 15.56
C ALA A 535 -4.50 -7.40 16.67
N ASP A 536 -3.72 -7.70 17.71
CA ASP A 536 -3.46 -6.77 18.81
C ASP A 536 -2.68 -5.53 18.33
N LEU A 537 -1.68 -5.71 17.48
CA LEU A 537 -0.94 -4.58 16.87
C LEU A 537 -1.84 -3.69 16.02
N VAL A 538 -2.71 -4.28 15.20
CA VAL A 538 -3.66 -3.51 14.37
C VAL A 538 -4.60 -2.71 15.26
N THR A 539 -5.08 -3.30 16.35
CA THR A 539 -5.96 -2.61 17.30
C THR A 539 -5.24 -1.46 17.99
N ALA A 540 -3.99 -1.67 18.45
CA ALA A 540 -3.18 -0.61 19.05
C ALA A 540 -2.94 0.55 18.08
N GLN A 541 -2.64 0.27 16.81
CA GLN A 541 -2.46 1.29 15.77
C GLN A 541 -3.75 2.08 15.50
N GLN A 542 -4.91 1.41 15.46
CA GLN A 542 -6.21 2.07 15.32
C GLN A 542 -6.52 2.99 16.51
N MET A 543 -6.25 2.53 17.74
CA MET A 543 -6.42 3.35 18.94
C MET A 543 -5.50 4.57 18.93
N GLN A 544 -4.25 4.42 18.50
CA GLN A 544 -3.30 5.51 18.38
C GLN A 544 -3.73 6.53 17.31
N ALA A 545 -4.25 6.06 16.18
CA ALA A 545 -4.79 6.92 15.12
C ALA A 545 -6.01 7.73 15.61
N ALA A 546 -6.94 7.09 16.33
CA ALA A 546 -8.10 7.75 16.91
C ALA A 546 -7.70 8.79 17.97
N LEU A 547 -6.73 8.46 18.83
CA LEU A 547 -6.19 9.40 19.81
C LEU A 547 -5.54 10.61 19.13
N ALA A 548 -4.79 10.41 18.04
CA ALA A 548 -4.22 11.49 17.26
C ALA A 548 -5.31 12.42 16.67
N ASP A 549 -6.42 11.86 16.19
CA ASP A 549 -7.56 12.66 15.69
C ASP A 549 -8.19 13.50 16.80
N THR A 550 -8.45 12.91 17.96
CA THR A 550 -9.00 13.65 19.12
C THR A 550 -8.07 14.76 19.59
N LEU A 551 -6.75 14.54 19.59
CA LEU A 551 -5.78 15.57 19.95
C LEU A 551 -5.75 16.74 18.96
N ILE A 552 -5.92 16.46 17.67
CA ILE A 552 -6.01 17.49 16.63
C ILE A 552 -7.27 18.32 16.81
N GLU A 553 -8.42 17.68 17.02
CA GLU A 553 -9.68 18.38 17.29
C GLU A 553 -9.57 19.28 18.53
N SER A 554 -9.05 18.73 19.63
CA SER A 554 -8.81 19.47 20.86
C SER A 554 -7.86 20.66 20.66
N ALA A 555 -6.78 20.48 19.88
CA ALA A 555 -5.84 21.56 19.56
C ALA A 555 -6.49 22.71 18.79
N LEU A 556 -7.45 22.39 17.91
CA LEU A 556 -8.18 23.37 17.12
C LEU A 556 -9.23 24.10 17.96
N GLU A 557 -9.88 23.41 18.90
CA GLU A 557 -10.92 23.96 19.77
C GLU A 557 -10.37 24.74 20.97
N ALA A 558 -9.18 24.40 21.46
CA ALA A 558 -8.56 25.04 22.62
C ALA A 558 -8.56 26.58 22.47
N ALA A 559 -9.29 27.24 23.38
CA ALA A 559 -9.27 28.68 23.53
C ALA A 559 -7.92 29.09 24.15
N TRP A 560 -7.31 30.14 23.61
CA TRP A 560 -6.13 30.78 24.19
C TRP A 560 -6.55 31.96 25.03
#